data_AF-A0A8J3ATV4-F1
#
_entry.id   AF-A0A8J3ATV4-F1
#
_cell.length_a   1.000
_cell.length_b   1.000
_cell.length_c   1.000
_cell.angle_alpha   90.00
_cell.angle_beta   90.00
_cell.angle_gamma   90.00
#
_symmetry.space_group_name_H-M   'P 1'
#
loop_
_entity.id
_entity.type
_entity.pdbx_description
1 polymer ?
#
loop_
_entity_poly.entity_id
_entity_poly.type
_entity_poly.pdbx_seq_one_letter_code
_entity_poly.pdbx_strand_id
1 'polypeptide(L)' 'MSMPRGKPKLKTATMTLRVEPEVKVVAELAAQRERRSVTSLIEVLILAHGESLGIESQQPSKQGPLNDA' A
#
# COMPACT_ATOMS: atom_id res chain seq x y z
N MET A 1 -37.81 -0.29 -1.35
CA MET A 1 -36.79 -0.28 -0.28
C MET A 1 -35.50 0.31 -0.81
N SER A 2 -34.92 1.30 -0.13
CA SER A 2 -33.61 1.88 -0.49
C SER A 2 -32.51 1.16 0.29
N MET A 3 -31.53 0.58 -0.41
CA MET A 3 -30.39 -0.11 0.19
C MET A 3 -29.28 0.89 0.51
N PRO A 4 -28.71 0.91 1.73
CA PRO A 4 -27.57 1.77 2.03
C PRO A 4 -26.32 1.20 1.37
N ARG A 5 -25.76 1.91 0.38
CA ARG A 5 -24.43 1.61 -0.19
C ARG A 5 -23.37 1.95 0.86
N GLY A 6 -23.04 1.00 1.72
CA GLY A 6 -21.93 1.11 2.65
C GLY A 6 -20.62 1.33 1.89
N LYS A 7 -19.85 2.36 2.27
CA LYS A 7 -18.53 2.65 1.70
C LYS A 7 -17.68 1.37 1.74
N PRO A 8 -17.03 0.96 0.64
CA PRO A 8 -16.27 -0.28 0.61
C PRO A 8 -15.16 -0.22 1.66
N LYS A 9 -15.25 -1.01 2.76
CA LYS A 9 -14.21 -1.08 3.80
C LYS A 9 -12.82 -1.15 3.15
N LEU A 10 -11.95 -0.18 3.44
CA LEU A 10 -10.53 -0.27 3.11
C LEU A 10 -10.02 -1.57 3.74
N LYS A 11 -9.64 -2.54 2.91
CA LYS A 11 -9.10 -3.81 3.38
C LYS A 11 -7.61 -3.56 3.61
N THR A 12 -7.26 -3.05 4.77
CA THR A 12 -5.87 -3.00 5.21
C THR A 12 -5.50 -4.35 5.81
N ALA A 13 -4.27 -4.79 5.59
CA ALA A 13 -3.69 -5.96 6.23
C ALA A 13 -2.46 -5.52 7.03
N THR A 14 -2.20 -6.17 8.16
CA THR A 14 -1.00 -5.91 8.97
C THR A 14 0.12 -6.84 8.52
N MET A 15 1.30 -6.28 8.30
CA MET A 15 2.53 -7.03 8.01
C MET A 15 3.57 -6.74 9.10
N THR A 16 4.11 -7.78 9.72
CA THR A 16 5.19 -7.68 10.71
C THR A 16 6.50 -8.10 10.08
N LEU A 17 7.49 -7.20 10.06
CA LEU A 17 8.83 -7.49 9.52
C LEU A 17 9.85 -7.55 10.67
N ARG A 18 10.73 -8.55 10.62
CA ARG A 18 11.94 -8.57 11.44
C ARG A 18 13.11 -8.27 10.53
N VAL A 19 13.83 -7.20 10.84
CA VAL A 19 14.97 -6.72 10.07
C VAL A 19 16.10 -6.37 11.02
N GLU A 20 17.31 -6.24 10.48
CA GLU A 20 18.43 -5.71 11.25
C GLU A 20 18.15 -4.27 11.71
N PRO A 21 18.69 -3.85 12.88
CA PRO A 21 18.50 -2.49 13.37
C PRO A 21 18.92 -1.41 12.37
N GLU A 22 19.99 -1.65 11.60
CA GLU A 22 20.48 -0.72 10.58
C GLU A 22 19.42 -0.46 9.50
N VAL A 23 18.75 -1.50 9.01
CA VAL A 23 17.68 -1.40 8.00
C VAL A 23 16.53 -0.52 8.51
N LYS A 24 16.15 -0.67 9.79
CA LYS A 24 15.13 0.16 10.41
C LYS A 24 15.54 1.64 10.44
N VAL A 25 16.78 1.93 10.85
CA VAL A 25 17.29 3.32 10.90
C VAL A 25 17.30 3.95 9.51
N VAL A 26 17.79 3.23 8.50
CA VAL A 26 17.81 3.72 7.12
C VAL A 26 16.39 3.99 6.61
N ALA A 27 15.44 3.10 6.87
CA ALA A 27 14.05 3.27 6.47
C ALA A 27 13.41 4.51 7.12
N GLU A 28 13.67 4.76 8.41
CA GLU A 28 13.18 5.93 9.13
C GLU A 28 13.76 7.24 8.55
N LEU A 29 15.08 7.28 8.29
CA LEU A 29 15.73 8.46 7.71
C LEU A 29 15.25 8.73 6.27
N ALA A 30 15.08 7.69 5.46
CA ALA A 30 14.54 7.82 4.11
C ALA A 30 13.10 8.36 4.13
N ALA A 31 12.24 7.80 4.98
CA ALA A 31 10.86 8.23 5.13
C ALA A 31 10.78 9.71 5.58
N GLN A 32 11.64 10.11 6.52
CA GLN A 32 11.74 11.50 6.97
C GLN A 32 12.16 12.43 5.82
N ARG A 33 13.16 12.04 5.04
CA ARG A 33 13.64 12.82 3.88
C ARG A 33 12.56 12.98 2.80
N GLU A 34 11.73 11.97 2.60
CA GLU A 34 10.61 11.96 1.65
C GLU A 34 9.30 12.54 2.22
N ARG A 35 9.30 13.00 3.48
CA ARG A 35 8.12 13.54 4.19
C ARG A 35 6.92 12.59 4.18
N ARG A 36 7.16 11.28 4.33
CA ARG A 36 6.14 10.23 4.40
C ARG A 36 6.35 9.33 5.60
N SER A 37 5.37 8.48 5.91
CA SER A 37 5.54 7.45 6.92
C SER A 37 6.42 6.30 6.40
N VAL A 38 7.05 5.57 7.32
CA VAL A 38 7.81 4.35 6.98
C VAL A 38 6.91 3.30 6.30
N THR A 39 5.65 3.18 6.72
CA THR A 39 4.66 2.30 6.07
C THR A 39 4.46 2.67 4.61
N SER A 40 4.24 3.96 4.32
CA SER A 40 4.03 4.43 2.94
C SER A 40 5.29 4.26 2.08
N LEU A 41 6.48 4.48 2.67
CA LEU A 41 7.74 4.22 1.99
C LEU A 41 7.86 2.73 1.61
N ILE A 42 7.62 1.82 2.55
CA ILE A 42 7.69 0.38 2.33
C ILE A 42 6.69 -0.07 1.27
N GLU A 43 5.47 0.47 1.28
CA GLU A 43 4.44 0.17 0.27
C GLU A 43 4.91 0.52 -1.15
N VAL A 44 5.45 1.72 -1.35
CA VAL A 44 5.99 2.14 -2.65
C VAL A 44 7.15 1.26 -3.08
N LEU A 45 8.08 0.95 -2.18
CA LEU A 45 9.24 0.11 -2.49
C LEU A 45 8.82 -1.31 -2.89
N ILE A 46 7.87 -1.91 -2.17
CA ILE A 46 7.35 -3.25 -2.49
C ILE A 46 6.63 -3.26 -3.83
N LEU A 47 5.75 -2.28 -4.08
CA LEU A 47 5.01 -2.19 -5.34
C LEU A 47 5.95 -1.98 -6.53
N ALA A 48 6.91 -1.06 -6.42
CA ALA A 48 7.88 -0.82 -7.48
C ALA A 48 8.76 -2.05 -7.74
N HIS A 49 9.16 -2.76 -6.69
CA HIS A 49 9.93 -4.00 -6.86
C HIS A 49 9.08 -5.11 -7.50
N GLY A 50 7.82 -5.26 -7.11
CA GLY A 50 6.88 -6.20 -7.74
C GLY A 50 6.68 -5.90 -9.23
N GLU A 51 6.45 -4.63 -9.57
CA GLU A 51 6.36 -4.17 -10.96
C GLU A 51 7.63 -4.48 -11.76
N SER A 52 8.81 -4.23 -11.19
CA SER A 52 10.09 -4.56 -11.84
C SER A 52 10.27 -6.06 -12.13
N LEU A 53 9.57 -6.91 -11.38
CA LEU A 53 9.57 -8.36 -11.52
C LEU A 53 8.36 -8.88 -12.33
N GLY A 54 7.45 -8.01 -12.78
CA GLY A 54 6.21 -8.40 -13.44
C GLY A 54 5.19 -9.09 -12.51
N ILE A 55 5.26 -8.83 -11.20
CA ILE A 55 4.34 -9.38 -10.21
C ILE A 55 3.15 -8.44 -10.05
N GLU A 56 1.98 -8.86 -10.55
CA GLU A 56 0.73 -8.15 -10.37
C GLU A 56 -0.06 -8.66 -9.16
N SER A 57 -0.67 -7.74 -8.40
CA SER A 57 -1.53 -8.13 -7.29
C SER A 57 -2.82 -8.75 -7.85
N GLN A 58 -3.12 -10.00 -7.48
CA GLN A 58 -4.39 -10.66 -7.79
C GLN A 58 -5.54 -10.19 -6.86
N GLN A 59 -5.29 -9.20 -6.00
CA GLN A 59 -6.37 -8.59 -5.23
C GLN A 59 -7.24 -7.76 -6.17
N PRO A 60 -8.58 -7.90 -6.11
CA PRO A 60 -9.46 -7.09 -6.93
C PRO A 60 -9.25 -5.61 -6.56
N SER A 61 -8.60 -4.87 -7.47
CA SER A 61 -8.46 -3.42 -7.38
C SER A 61 -9.87 -2.82 -7.37
N LYS A 62 -10.22 -2.05 -6.35
CA LYS A 62 -11.45 -1.25 -6.36
C LYS A 62 -11.27 -0.05 -7.30
N GLN A 63 -11.14 -0.30 -8.59
CA GLN A 63 -11.62 0.65 -9.58
C GLN A 63 -13.13 0.37 -9.68
N GLY A 64 -13.91 1.09 -8.87
CA GLY A 64 -15.34 1.20 -9.12
C GLY A 64 -15.52 1.84 -10.50
N PRO A 65 -16.55 1.43 -11.29
CA PRO A 65 -16.68 1.87 -12.66
C PRO A 65 -16.68 3.40 -12.73
N LEU A 66 -15.86 3.91 -13.64
CA LEU A 66 -15.91 5.25 -14.18
C LEU A 66 -17.40 5.59 -14.40
N ASN A 67 -17.87 6.66 -13.76
CA ASN A 67 -19.21 7.19 -14.02
C ASN A 67 -19.27 7.59 -15.50
N ASP A 68 -19.87 6.72 -16.32
CA ASP A 68 -20.43 7.09 -17.61
C ASP A 68 -21.96 6.97 -17.50
N ALA A 69 -22.62 8.09 -17.80
CA ALA A 69 -24.06 8.34 -17.94
C ALA A 69 -24.91 8.56 -16.66
#